data_AF-A0A7Y0AM17-F1
#
_entry.id   AF-A0A7Y0AM17-F1
#
_cell.length_a   1.000
_cell.length_b   1.000
_cell.length_c   1.000
_cell.angle_alpha   90.00
_cell.angle_beta   90.00
_cell.angle_gamma   90.00
#
_symmetry.space_group_name_H-M   'P 1'
#
loop_
_entity.id
_entity.type
_entity.pdbx_description
1 polymer ?
#
loop_
_entity_poly.entity_id
_entity_poly.type
_entity_poly.pdbx_seq_one_letter_code
_entity_poly.pdbx_strand_id
1 'polypeptide(L)'
;MNLTEEEALALGIKVMSDINFNYDNNVKVDARYLEKGKYYDFNCWLLSFPYGFEDFDRYIYGNLMIDDDTGVVKKSISIRNGSITIDYNEEKDKYFIIEKRP
;
A
#
# COMPACT_ATOMS: atom_id res chain seq x y z
N MET A 1 2.83 10.74 -15.07
CA MET A 1 3.89 10.78 -14.05
C MET A 1 4.55 9.42 -14.07
N ASN A 2 5.85 9.30 -13.93
CA ASN A 2 6.49 8.00 -13.77
C ASN A 2 7.15 8.07 -12.40
N LEU A 3 6.57 7.38 -11.42
CA LEU A 3 7.06 7.38 -10.05
C LEU A 3 8.37 6.59 -9.96
N THR A 4 9.33 7.13 -9.23
CA THR A 4 10.47 6.35 -8.77
C THR A 4 10.07 5.43 -7.60
N GLU A 5 10.88 4.40 -7.34
CA GLU A 5 10.67 3.53 -6.17
C GLU A 5 10.66 4.33 -4.85
N GLU A 6 11.54 5.34 -4.75
CA GLU A 6 11.67 6.20 -3.57
C GLU A 6 10.42 7.06 -3.35
N GLU A 7 9.87 7.66 -4.40
CA GLU A 7 8.63 8.45 -4.32
C GLU A 7 7.43 7.57 -3.98
N ALA A 8 7.34 6.38 -4.59
CA ALA A 8 6.29 5.41 -4.28
C ALA A 8 6.37 4.99 -2.80
N LEU A 9 7.56 4.63 -2.31
CA LEU A 9 7.78 4.28 -0.90
C LEU A 9 7.42 5.42 0.04
N ALA A 10 7.84 6.65 -0.25
CA ALA A 10 7.50 7.82 0.58
C ALA A 10 5.97 8.02 0.67
N LEU A 11 5.27 7.90 -0.46
CA LEU A 11 3.82 8.00 -0.50
C LEU A 11 3.14 6.86 0.26
N GLY A 12 3.61 5.62 0.09
CA GLY A 12 3.11 4.47 0.83
C GLY A 12 3.30 4.58 2.34
N ILE A 13 4.48 5.04 2.79
CA ILE A 13 4.77 5.28 4.21
C ILE A 13 3.85 6.37 4.76
N LYS A 14 3.62 7.46 4.01
CA LYS A 14 2.65 8.50 4.39
C LYS A 14 1.26 7.91 4.58
N VAL A 15 0.77 7.12 3.62
CA VAL A 15 -0.55 6.47 3.70
C VAL A 15 -0.64 5.63 4.97
N MET A 16 0.31 4.72 5.20
CA MET A 16 0.29 3.82 6.35
C MET A 16 0.39 4.58 7.68
N SER A 17 1.17 5.66 7.73
CA SER A 17 1.27 6.53 8.90
C SER A 17 -0.04 7.28 9.18
N ASP A 18 -0.66 7.89 8.15
CA ASP A 18 -1.90 8.65 8.28
C ASP A 18 -3.06 7.79 8.80
N ILE A 19 -3.15 6.52 8.35
CA ILE A 19 -4.18 5.59 8.80
C ILE A 19 -3.81 4.81 10.07
N ASN A 20 -2.65 5.09 10.68
CA ASN A 20 -2.10 4.36 11.81
C ASN A 20 -2.05 2.83 11.58
N PHE A 21 -1.61 2.40 10.41
CA PHE A 21 -1.45 0.98 10.11
C PHE A 21 -0.23 0.43 10.87
N ASN A 22 -0.44 -0.61 11.68
CA ASN A 22 0.59 -1.17 12.55
C ASN A 22 1.43 -2.21 11.81
N TYR A 23 2.34 -1.76 10.95
CA TYR A 23 3.33 -2.62 10.28
C TYR A 23 4.67 -2.63 11.05
N ASP A 24 5.45 -3.69 10.88
CA ASP A 24 6.78 -3.84 11.44
C ASP A 24 7.78 -2.96 10.69
N ASN A 25 8.18 -1.88 11.33
CA ASN A 25 9.15 -0.92 10.79
C ASN A 25 10.61 -1.39 10.90
N ASN A 26 10.88 -2.52 11.57
CA ASN A 26 12.21 -3.13 11.60
C ASN A 26 12.47 -4.01 10.38
N VAL A 27 11.43 -4.33 9.62
CA VAL A 27 11.50 -5.12 8.40
C VAL A 27 11.36 -4.17 7.20
N LYS A 28 12.18 -4.41 6.17
CA LYS A 28 12.15 -3.62 4.94
C LYS A 28 10.76 -3.75 4.28
N VAL A 29 10.18 -2.62 3.90
CA VAL A 29 9.00 -2.58 3.02
C VAL A 29 9.44 -2.99 1.62
N ASP A 30 8.78 -3.99 1.04
CA ASP A 30 9.09 -4.43 -0.31
C ASP A 30 8.35 -3.56 -1.31
N ALA A 31 9.08 -2.99 -2.27
CA ALA A 31 8.53 -2.26 -3.41
C ALA A 31 8.78 -3.05 -4.69
N ARG A 32 7.74 -3.20 -5.52
CA ARG A 32 7.84 -3.90 -6.80
C ARG A 32 7.06 -3.14 -7.87
N TYR A 33 7.72 -2.87 -8.99
CA TYR A 33 7.04 -2.37 -10.18
C TYR A 33 6.29 -3.50 -10.89
N LEU A 34 5.03 -3.26 -11.23
CA LEU A 34 4.18 -4.16 -11.98
C LEU A 34 3.70 -3.43 -13.24
N GLU A 35 4.10 -3.96 -14.40
CA GLU A 35 3.53 -3.50 -15.67
C GLU A 35 2.07 -3.95 -15.79
N LYS A 36 1.27 -3.12 -16.48
CA LYS A 36 -0.11 -3.45 -16.83
C LYS A 36 -0.16 -4.81 -17.52
N GLY A 37 -1.17 -5.59 -17.19
CA GLY A 37 -1.25 -6.97 -17.67
C GLY A 37 -2.60 -7.60 -17.38
N LYS A 38 -2.60 -8.92 -17.22
CA LYS A 38 -3.84 -9.69 -17.04
C LYS A 38 -4.65 -9.29 -15.81
N TYR A 39 -3.99 -8.78 -14.77
CA TYR A 39 -4.60 -8.53 -13.46
C TYR A 39 -4.90 -7.05 -13.18
N TYR A 40 -4.23 -6.12 -13.87
CA TYR A 40 -4.38 -4.68 -13.69
C TYR A 40 -4.26 -3.99 -15.05
N ASP A 41 -5.12 -3.01 -15.32
CA ASP A 41 -5.17 -2.22 -16.55
C ASP A 41 -4.25 -0.98 -16.53
N PHE A 42 -3.47 -0.80 -15.46
CA PHE A 42 -2.53 0.29 -15.24
C PHE A 42 -1.16 -0.25 -14.78
N ASN A 43 -0.10 0.53 -15.04
CA ASN A 43 1.22 0.28 -14.47
C ASN A 43 1.22 0.74 -13.00
N CYS A 44 1.87 0.00 -12.10
CA CYS A 44 1.82 0.36 -10.69
C CYS A 44 3.03 -0.05 -9.88
N TRP A 45 3.21 0.65 -8.76
CA TRP A 45 4.04 0.20 -7.67
C TRP A 45 3.20 -0.59 -6.67
N LEU A 46 3.58 -1.84 -6.43
CA LEU A 46 3.07 -2.67 -5.34
C LEU A 46 4.01 -2.54 -4.14
N LEU A 47 3.50 -2.00 -3.05
CA LEU A 47 4.21 -1.85 -1.78
C LEU A 47 3.66 -2.85 -0.76
N SER A 48 4.54 -3.66 -0.17
CA SER A 48 4.18 -4.72 0.77
C SER A 48 4.72 -4.38 2.15
N PHE A 49 3.82 -4.04 3.07
CA PHE A 49 4.14 -3.64 4.43
C PHE A 49 3.98 -4.83 5.39
N PRO A 50 5.07 -5.41 5.92
CA PRO A 50 4.99 -6.56 6.81
C PRO A 50 4.30 -6.17 8.12
N TYR A 51 3.22 -6.85 8.53
CA TYR A 51 2.47 -6.50 9.76
C TYR A 51 2.24 -7.67 10.71
N GLY A 52 2.80 -8.83 10.40
CA GLY A 52 2.75 -10.00 11.26
C GLY A 52 3.57 -11.14 10.69
N PHE A 53 3.58 -12.25 11.42
CA PHE A 53 4.39 -13.42 11.12
C PHE A 53 3.53 -14.67 11.33
N GLU A 54 3.45 -15.53 10.32
CA GLU A 54 2.78 -16.84 10.38
C GLU A 54 3.79 -17.96 10.69
N ASP A 55 3.25 -19.13 11.04
CA ASP A 55 4.05 -20.36 11.14
C ASP A 55 4.87 -20.59 9.86
N PHE A 56 6.07 -21.17 10.00
CA PHE A 56 7.04 -21.43 8.91
C PHE A 56 7.73 -20.19 8.32
N ASP A 57 8.00 -19.20 9.15
CA ASP A 57 8.83 -18.03 8.82
C ASP A 57 8.29 -17.16 7.67
N ARG A 58 6.97 -17.02 7.59
CA ARG A 58 6.32 -16.23 6.53
C ARG A 58 5.74 -14.95 7.08
N TYR A 59 6.25 -13.81 6.62
CA TYR A 59 5.63 -12.52 6.87
C TYR A 59 4.27 -12.42 6.17
N ILE A 60 3.31 -11.79 6.85
CA ILE A 60 2.06 -11.34 6.26
C ILE A 60 2.17 -9.84 5.96
N TYR A 61 1.65 -9.43 4.81
CA TYR A 61 1.86 -8.10 4.26
C TYR A 61 0.54 -7.38 3.99
N GLY A 62 0.51 -6.09 4.32
CA GLY A 62 -0.49 -5.13 3.86
C GLY A 62 -0.02 -4.59 2.52
N ASN A 63 -0.75 -4.92 1.47
CA ASN A 63 -0.37 -4.62 0.09
C ASN A 63 -1.10 -3.37 -0.37
N LEU A 64 -0.34 -2.33 -0.71
CA LEU A 64 -0.84 -1.08 -1.26
C LEU A 64 -0.36 -0.91 -2.69
N MET A 65 -1.25 -0.47 -3.58
CA MET A 65 -0.90 -0.16 -4.96
C MET A 65 -0.95 1.34 -5.21
N ILE A 66 0.02 1.83 -5.96
CA ILE A 66 0.10 3.23 -6.40
C ILE A 66 0.19 3.20 -7.92
N ASP A 67 -0.74 3.90 -8.56
CA ASP A 67 -0.76 4.07 -10.00
C ASP A 67 0.48 4.85 -10.43
N ASP A 68 1.31 4.25 -11.28
CA ASP A 68 2.58 4.85 -11.70
C ASP A 68 2.34 6.14 -12.49
N ASP A 69 1.43 6.05 -13.48
CA ASP A 69 1.10 7.11 -14.44
C ASP A 69 0.51 8.36 -13.76
N THR A 70 -0.22 8.21 -12.66
CA THR A 70 -0.94 9.32 -12.02
C THR A 70 -0.44 9.66 -10.63
N GLY A 71 0.34 8.77 -10.00
CA GLY A 71 0.69 8.87 -8.59
C GLY A 71 -0.47 8.64 -7.63
N VAL A 72 -1.62 8.20 -8.13
CA VAL A 72 -2.82 8.01 -7.31
C VAL A 72 -2.71 6.69 -6.54
N VAL A 73 -2.84 6.78 -5.22
CA VAL A 73 -2.95 5.61 -4.34
C VAL A 73 -4.28 4.91 -4.60
N LYS A 74 -4.24 3.61 -4.91
CA LYS A 74 -5.48 2.83 -5.04
C LYS A 74 -6.12 2.66 -3.67
N LYS A 75 -7.44 2.82 -3.61
CA LYS A 75 -8.22 2.92 -2.37
C LYS A 75 -8.24 1.66 -1.50
N SER A 76 -7.65 0.54 -1.93
CA SER A 76 -7.70 -0.73 -1.20
C SER A 76 -6.31 -1.18 -0.81
N ILE A 77 -6.12 -1.39 0.50
CA ILE A 77 -4.98 -2.12 1.06
C ILE A 77 -5.43 -3.56 1.27
N SER A 78 -4.80 -4.50 0.58
CA SER A 78 -5.12 -5.93 0.72
C SER A 78 -4.31 -6.54 1.85
N ILE A 79 -4.97 -7.16 2.81
CA ILE A 79 -4.34 -7.90 3.92
C ILE A 79 -4.67 -9.39 3.77
N ARG A 80 -4.09 -10.23 4.62
CA ARG A 80 -4.18 -11.71 4.49
C ARG A 80 -5.62 -12.21 4.54
N ASN A 81 -6.39 -11.69 5.49
CA ASN A 81 -7.78 -12.02 5.74
C ASN A 81 -8.59 -10.73 5.67
N GLY A 82 -8.67 -10.15 4.47
CA GLY A 82 -9.55 -9.01 4.21
C GLY A 82 -8.88 -7.82 3.53
N SER A 83 -9.49 -6.65 3.71
CA SER A 83 -9.08 -5.42 3.04
C SER A 83 -9.41 -4.19 3.86
N ILE A 84 -8.59 -3.15 3.73
CA ILE A 84 -8.85 -1.82 4.28
C ILE A 84 -9.10 -0.88 3.11
N THR A 85 -10.27 -0.24 3.09
CA THR A 85 -10.57 0.81 2.13
C THR A 85 -10.22 2.16 2.73
N ILE A 86 -9.49 2.98 1.98
CA ILE A 86 -9.02 4.32 2.36
C ILE A 86 -9.53 5.40 1.41
N ASP A 87 -9.58 6.64 1.88
CA ASP A 87 -9.69 7.83 1.04
C ASP A 87 -8.67 8.89 1.42
N TYR A 88 -8.56 9.92 0.59
CA TYR A 88 -7.73 11.08 0.83
C TYR A 88 -8.58 12.32 1.15
N ASN A 89 -8.24 13.02 2.21
CA ASN A 89 -8.80 14.32 2.56
C ASN A 89 -7.84 15.42 2.09
N GLU A 90 -8.22 16.12 1.02
CA GLU A 90 -7.41 17.20 0.42
C GLU A 90 -7.19 18.38 1.37
N GLU A 91 -8.21 18.77 2.15
CA GLU A 91 -8.12 19.91 3.08
C GLU A 91 -7.10 19.68 4.21
N LYS A 92 -6.95 18.43 4.64
CA LYS A 92 -6.06 18.02 5.73
C LYS A 92 -4.75 17.42 5.26
N ASP A 93 -4.59 17.23 3.94
CA ASP A 93 -3.53 16.44 3.32
C ASP A 93 -3.31 15.11 4.06
N LYS A 94 -4.37 14.33 4.26
CA LYS A 94 -4.29 13.06 5.02
C LYS A 94 -5.15 11.95 4.46
N TYR A 95 -4.61 10.74 4.49
CA TYR A 95 -5.40 9.53 4.26
C TYR A 95 -6.20 9.14 5.49
N PHE A 96 -7.36 8.51 5.29
CA PHE A 96 -8.19 7.98 6.36
C PHE A 96 -8.88 6.69 5.95
N ILE A 97 -9.28 5.89 6.92
CA ILE A 97 -9.97 4.61 6.68
C ILE A 97 -11.46 4.87 6.49
N ILE A 98 -12.01 4.37 5.38
CA ILE A 98 -13.45 4.34 5.10
C ILE A 98 -14.06 3.05 5.67
N GLU A 99 -13.40 1.92 5.44
CA GLU A 99 -13.95 0.60 5.77
C GLU A 99 -12.84 -0.41 6.09
N LYS A 100 -13.13 -1.35 6.98
CA LYS A 100 -12.32 -2.56 7.20
C LYS A 100 -13.19 -3.78 7.01
N ARG A 101 -12.80 -4.67 6.11
CA ARG A 101 -13.43 -5.97 5.90
C ARG A 101 -12.48 -7.09 6.35
N PRO A 102 -12.99 -8.10 7.08
CA PRO A 102 -12.26 -9.34 7.31
C PRO A 102 -12.18 -10.21 6.04
#